data_AF-A0A9W6ZFS4-F1
#
_entry.id   AF-A0A9W6ZFS4-F1
#
_cell.length_a   1.000
_cell.length_b   1.000
_cell.length_c   1.000
_cell.angle_alpha   90.00
_cell.angle_beta   90.00
_cell.angle_gamma   90.00
#
_symmetry.space_group_name_H-M   'P 1'
#
loop_
_entity.id
_entity.type
_entity.pdbx_description
1 polymer ?
#
loop_
_entity_poly.entity_id
_entity_poly.type
_entity_poly.pdbx_seq_one_letter_code
_entity_poly.pdbx_strand_id
1 'polypeptide(L)'
;MQPAVHVPKKGWTGKVIKGGFSAGPRTMEKIRTRSDFCLLKIVEQEVVRKAFALWAHAENVKEGAAYLDFVLDVNDMKNEGNVGEQKMKLLNIFTTYIPRSSKKSLAIDSATRKTIMLAFESFVYDSKVFDLAYEKAYQCLKFDHMPQFLISDSFMKLEQGTQVRRGSSSKVIELRSIMSEPRANKALAEFLKERNSTQQLMFMKIWENINDFKLDYDKQEAEGQNKRAKNIWESCQKQVKLPSHLRAITNENVNGNVNPKIGPGKDCFDDLANFLCDTLQSECQRAFLVSKFYNDFLGDASDEYKLDSVVMTLSEFKDDRQLKQTKDDYVNDLNLALKLENVLEDPLLSSYFRRFLRVSFCEENFLFFQDIQDLKEQYFILEDAKEETKASMRSLLQETAKKIFEKYIQPGAMLQVNISAGVKDEIIVEILKNVSEPSIYDAAQREIFLQMRSGGFMEFKKHDLFNHFKQAHKRKFAQRNFAVGFKPKSNKLADPGFSHYRLRRSQLNFDEVAEADKNFSFENHAKARRQDLDDGPAYDMITRANIADFEKDMSKKDMDGLEEKKD
;
A
#
# COMPACT_ATOMS: atom_id res chain seq x y z
N MET A 1 -32.19 -73.21 4.08
CA MET A 1 -30.81 -73.24 4.61
C MET A 1 -29.87 -72.72 3.54
N GLN A 2 -29.43 -71.48 3.66
CA GLN A 2 -28.41 -70.84 2.83
C GLN A 2 -27.42 -70.13 3.79
N PRO A 3 -26.11 -70.13 3.49
CA PRO A 3 -25.10 -69.78 4.47
C PRO A 3 -24.93 -68.27 4.61
N ALA A 4 -24.81 -67.83 5.87
CA ALA A 4 -24.53 -66.46 6.24
C ALA A 4 -23.10 -66.08 5.85
N VAL A 5 -22.95 -65.07 5.00
CA VAL A 5 -21.67 -64.46 4.64
C VAL A 5 -21.22 -63.57 5.80
N HIS A 6 -20.13 -63.98 6.44
CA HIS A 6 -19.48 -63.26 7.54
C HIS A 6 -18.54 -62.18 6.96
N VAL A 7 -18.89 -60.91 7.12
CA VAL A 7 -18.03 -59.77 6.76
C VAL A 7 -17.19 -59.38 7.97
N PRO A 8 -15.84 -59.32 7.87
CA PRO A 8 -15.01 -58.96 9.01
C PRO A 8 -15.00 -57.44 9.22
N LYS A 9 -15.45 -57.00 10.40
CA LYS A 9 -15.25 -55.64 10.91
C LYS A 9 -13.76 -55.43 11.23
N LYS A 10 -12.98 -54.90 10.28
CA LYS A 10 -11.66 -54.32 10.60
C LYS A 10 -11.89 -52.96 11.25
N GLY A 11 -11.58 -52.88 12.55
CA GLY A 11 -11.53 -51.64 13.31
C GLY A 11 -10.45 -50.72 12.75
N TRP A 12 -10.87 -49.67 12.05
CA TRP A 12 -10.03 -48.56 11.65
C TRP A 12 -10.02 -47.55 12.81
N THR A 13 -9.04 -47.67 13.71
CA THR A 13 -8.74 -46.61 14.68
C THR A 13 -7.99 -45.48 13.96
N GLY A 14 -8.73 -44.73 13.15
CA GLY A 14 -8.26 -43.47 12.60
C GLY A 14 -8.06 -42.48 13.73
N LYS A 15 -6.81 -42.19 14.06
CA LYS A 15 -6.42 -41.06 14.92
C LYS A 15 -6.94 -39.79 14.24
N VAL A 16 -8.09 -39.29 14.69
CA VAL A 16 -8.61 -37.99 14.27
C VAL A 16 -7.60 -36.95 14.72
N ILE A 17 -6.84 -36.40 13.77
CA ILE A 17 -6.04 -35.21 13.98
C ILE A 17 -7.05 -34.09 14.27
N LYS A 18 -7.27 -33.78 15.55
CA LYS A 18 -7.99 -32.59 16.00
C LYS A 18 -7.13 -31.36 15.72
N GLY A 19 -6.95 -31.03 14.44
CA GLY A 19 -6.48 -29.73 13.96
C GLY A 19 -7.67 -28.85 13.63
N GLY A 20 -8.57 -28.64 14.59
CA GLY A 20 -9.73 -27.79 14.42
C GLY A 20 -9.32 -26.32 14.49
N PHE A 21 -9.15 -25.66 13.35
CA PHE A 21 -9.20 -24.20 13.28
C PHE A 21 -10.64 -23.75 13.58
N SER A 22 -10.98 -23.61 14.86
CA SER A 22 -12.24 -22.98 15.25
C SER A 22 -12.10 -21.45 15.11
N ALA A 23 -12.27 -20.94 13.89
CA ALA A 23 -12.49 -19.51 13.65
C ALA A 23 -13.97 -19.18 13.91
N GLY A 24 -14.36 -19.13 15.18
CA GLY A 24 -15.60 -18.48 15.60
C GLY A 24 -15.42 -16.96 15.78
N PRO A 25 -16.42 -16.23 16.32
CA PRO A 25 -16.42 -14.78 16.54
C PRO A 25 -15.21 -14.18 17.31
N ARG A 26 -14.31 -15.04 17.80
CA ARG A 26 -12.99 -14.69 18.36
C ARG A 26 -12.00 -14.09 17.36
N THR A 27 -12.31 -14.00 16.07
CA THR A 27 -11.50 -13.20 15.12
C THR A 27 -11.63 -11.70 15.39
N MET A 28 -12.77 -11.22 15.92
CA MET A 28 -12.94 -9.82 16.38
C MET A 28 -12.11 -9.50 17.63
N GLU A 29 -11.88 -10.46 18.53
CA GLU A 29 -10.96 -10.30 19.68
C GLU A 29 -9.49 -10.15 19.26
N LYS A 30 -9.19 -10.44 17.99
CA LYS A 30 -7.87 -10.24 17.40
C LYS A 30 -7.92 -9.17 16.31
N ILE A 31 -8.44 -7.98 16.61
CA ILE A 31 -8.00 -6.76 15.90
C ILE A 31 -6.49 -6.63 16.18
N ARG A 32 -5.68 -7.27 15.34
CA ARG A 32 -4.23 -7.35 15.54
C ARG A 32 -3.56 -6.05 15.13
N THR A 33 -4.17 -5.28 14.22
CA THR A 33 -3.54 -4.12 13.59
C THR A 33 -4.49 -2.93 13.42
N ARG A 34 -3.93 -1.71 13.38
CA ARG A 34 -4.70 -0.46 13.15
C ARG A 34 -5.51 -0.50 11.85
N SER A 35 -5.01 -1.19 10.82
CA SER A 35 -5.70 -1.38 9.55
C SER A 35 -6.94 -2.29 9.66
N ASP A 36 -6.94 -3.28 10.57
CA ASP A 36 -8.15 -4.07 10.81
C ASP A 36 -9.25 -3.19 11.40
N PHE A 37 -8.90 -2.31 12.34
CA PHE A 37 -9.83 -1.36 12.93
C PHE A 37 -10.37 -0.37 11.89
N CYS A 38 -9.51 0.15 11.00
CA CYS A 38 -9.93 1.07 9.94
C CYS A 38 -10.92 0.41 8.98
N LEU A 39 -10.65 -0.81 8.53
CA LEU A 39 -11.56 -1.52 7.64
C LEU A 39 -12.90 -1.83 8.35
N LEU A 40 -12.87 -2.19 9.62
CA LEU A 40 -14.09 -2.34 10.44
C LEU A 40 -14.93 -1.05 10.42
N LYS A 41 -14.29 0.12 10.57
CA LYS A 41 -15.00 1.40 10.52
C LYS A 41 -15.60 1.74 9.16
N ILE A 42 -14.96 1.33 8.07
CA ILE A 42 -15.55 1.42 6.71
C ILE A 42 -16.79 0.54 6.63
N VAL A 43 -16.73 -0.68 7.15
CA VAL A 43 -17.85 -1.65 7.13
C VAL A 43 -19.02 -1.19 8.01
N GLU A 44 -18.75 -0.58 9.16
CA GLU A 44 -19.79 -0.17 10.14
C GLU A 44 -20.58 1.08 9.69
N GLN A 45 -19.93 2.07 9.07
CA GLN A 45 -20.58 3.36 8.79
C GLN A 45 -21.16 3.45 7.37
N GLU A 46 -22.48 3.55 7.26
CA GLU A 46 -23.19 3.59 5.98
C GLU A 46 -22.73 4.72 5.06
N VAL A 47 -22.49 5.92 5.59
CA VAL A 47 -22.01 7.06 4.80
C VAL A 47 -20.63 6.77 4.19
N VAL A 48 -19.76 6.10 4.94
CA VAL A 48 -18.43 5.69 4.46
C VAL A 48 -18.52 4.57 3.44
N ARG A 49 -19.42 3.59 3.65
CA ARG A 49 -19.71 2.54 2.66
C ARG A 49 -20.19 3.12 1.34
N LYS A 50 -21.11 4.08 1.38
CA LYS A 50 -21.61 4.79 0.20
C LYS A 50 -20.49 5.53 -0.52
N ALA A 51 -19.64 6.24 0.23
CA ALA A 51 -18.47 6.91 -0.33
C ALA A 51 -17.49 5.92 -0.98
N PHE A 52 -17.24 4.77 -0.35
CA PHE A 52 -16.41 3.70 -0.91
C PHE A 52 -17.00 3.10 -2.18
N ALA A 53 -18.31 2.83 -2.21
CA ALA A 53 -19.00 2.31 -3.40
C ALA A 53 -18.97 3.30 -4.57
N LEU A 54 -19.19 4.59 -4.30
CA LEU A 54 -19.08 5.66 -5.29
C LEU A 54 -17.66 5.74 -5.87
N TRP A 55 -16.64 5.66 -5.01
CA TRP A 55 -15.25 5.58 -5.43
C TRP A 55 -14.97 4.36 -6.30
N ALA A 56 -15.38 3.16 -5.85
CA ALA A 56 -15.14 1.91 -6.57
C ALA A 56 -15.79 1.93 -7.95
N HIS A 57 -16.98 2.52 -8.08
CA HIS A 57 -17.63 2.72 -9.37
C HIS A 57 -16.88 3.73 -10.26
N ALA A 58 -16.49 4.88 -9.71
CA ALA A 58 -15.80 5.94 -10.45
C ALA A 58 -14.43 5.48 -11.01
N GLU A 59 -13.68 4.71 -10.23
CA GLU A 59 -12.36 4.19 -10.63
C GLU A 59 -12.43 2.85 -11.37
N ASN A 60 -13.65 2.38 -11.69
CA ASN A 60 -13.91 1.07 -12.32
C ASN A 60 -13.28 -0.12 -11.55
N VAL A 61 -13.18 -0.01 -10.21
CA VAL A 61 -12.68 -1.04 -9.30
C VAL A 61 -13.85 -1.90 -8.82
N LYS A 62 -14.52 -2.58 -9.76
CA LYS A 62 -15.71 -3.40 -9.50
C LYS A 62 -15.45 -4.51 -8.47
N GLU A 63 -14.24 -5.04 -8.45
CA GLU A 63 -13.81 -6.07 -7.48
C GLU A 63 -13.88 -5.56 -6.03
N GLY A 64 -13.45 -4.32 -5.78
CA GLY A 64 -13.47 -3.72 -4.44
C GLY A 64 -14.89 -3.58 -3.89
N ALA A 65 -15.84 -3.18 -4.75
CA ALA A 65 -17.25 -3.13 -4.39
C ALA A 65 -17.82 -4.53 -4.09
N ALA A 66 -17.51 -5.52 -4.93
CA ALA A 66 -17.95 -6.91 -4.73
C ALA A 66 -17.41 -7.51 -3.42
N TYR A 67 -16.15 -7.22 -3.06
CA TYR A 67 -15.58 -7.65 -1.78
C TYR A 67 -16.29 -7.00 -0.58
N LEU A 68 -16.59 -5.70 -0.65
CA LEU A 68 -17.28 -5.00 0.44
C LEU A 68 -18.70 -5.55 0.63
N ASP A 69 -19.46 -5.68 -0.46
CA ASP A 69 -20.82 -6.25 -0.42
C ASP A 69 -20.81 -7.67 0.17
N PHE A 70 -19.89 -8.53 -0.27
CA PHE A 70 -19.75 -9.88 0.25
C PHE A 70 -19.44 -9.91 1.76
N VAL A 71 -18.52 -9.05 2.23
CA VAL A 71 -18.18 -8.95 3.66
C VAL A 71 -19.40 -8.52 4.48
N LEU A 72 -20.19 -7.58 3.96
CA LEU A 72 -21.43 -7.12 4.60
C LEU A 72 -22.48 -8.24 4.67
N ASP A 73 -22.75 -8.90 3.55
CA ASP A 73 -23.75 -9.97 3.50
C ASP A 73 -23.38 -11.15 4.42
N VAL A 74 -22.09 -11.50 4.50
CA VAL A 74 -21.61 -12.54 5.43
C VAL A 74 -21.78 -12.12 6.90
N ASN A 75 -21.55 -10.84 7.23
CA ASN A 75 -21.77 -10.33 8.59
C ASN A 75 -23.27 -10.33 8.94
N ASP A 76 -24.13 -9.90 8.03
CA ASP A 76 -25.59 -9.89 8.18
C ASP A 76 -26.16 -11.31 8.29
N MET A 77 -25.52 -12.30 7.64
CA MET A 77 -25.85 -13.72 7.77
C MET A 77 -25.40 -14.28 9.14
N LYS A 78 -24.24 -13.88 9.65
CA LYS A 78 -23.73 -14.34 10.95
C LYS A 78 -24.52 -13.77 12.13
N ASN A 79 -25.07 -12.57 11.96
CA ASN A 79 -25.91 -11.91 12.97
C ASN A 79 -27.38 -12.38 12.91
N GLU A 80 -27.76 -13.21 11.93
CA GLU A 80 -29.12 -13.73 11.80
C GLU A 80 -29.41 -14.78 12.88
N GLY A 81 -30.43 -14.53 13.69
CA GLY A 81 -30.87 -15.44 14.77
C GLY A 81 -31.79 -16.54 14.27
N ASN A 82 -32.50 -16.33 13.16
CA ASN A 82 -33.42 -17.30 12.59
C ASN A 82 -32.69 -18.28 11.65
N VAL A 83 -32.63 -19.57 12.02
CA VAL A 83 -31.95 -20.62 11.25
C VAL A 83 -32.50 -20.75 9.81
N GLY A 84 -33.80 -20.54 9.60
CA GLY A 84 -34.41 -20.59 8.27
C GLY A 84 -33.95 -19.44 7.38
N GLU A 85 -33.96 -18.22 7.90
CA GLU A 85 -33.50 -17.03 7.19
C GLU A 85 -31.99 -17.06 6.96
N GLN A 86 -31.22 -17.58 7.92
CA GLN A 86 -29.78 -17.78 7.77
C GLN A 86 -29.45 -18.71 6.59
N LYS A 87 -30.20 -19.80 6.41
CA LYS A 87 -30.04 -20.70 5.25
C LYS A 87 -30.34 -19.99 3.92
N MET A 88 -31.39 -19.16 3.88
CA MET A 88 -31.71 -18.35 2.70
C MET A 88 -30.58 -17.35 2.38
N LYS A 89 -30.05 -16.67 3.40
CA LYS A 89 -28.90 -15.76 3.24
C LYS A 89 -27.65 -16.50 2.75
N LEU A 90 -27.35 -17.69 3.27
CA LEU A 90 -26.24 -18.53 2.80
C LEU A 90 -26.35 -18.85 1.30
N LEU A 91 -27.56 -19.23 0.83
CA LEU A 91 -27.80 -19.54 -0.57
C LEU A 91 -27.69 -18.29 -1.46
N ASN A 92 -28.20 -17.14 -0.99
CA ASN A 92 -28.08 -15.86 -1.71
C ASN A 92 -26.61 -15.44 -1.85
N ILE A 93 -25.83 -15.54 -0.77
CA ILE A 93 -24.39 -15.25 -0.80
C ILE A 93 -23.68 -16.19 -1.78
N PHE A 94 -23.96 -17.49 -1.71
CA PHE A 94 -23.37 -18.46 -2.62
C PHE A 94 -23.64 -18.10 -4.08
N THR A 95 -24.91 -17.98 -4.46
CA THR A 95 -25.33 -17.72 -5.84
C THR A 95 -24.82 -16.37 -6.37
N THR A 96 -24.70 -15.37 -5.50
CA THR A 96 -24.28 -14.02 -5.88
C THR A 96 -22.76 -13.89 -6.04
N TYR A 97 -21.95 -14.56 -5.22
CA TYR A 97 -20.51 -14.25 -5.14
C TYR A 97 -19.57 -15.38 -5.55
N ILE A 98 -20.02 -16.63 -5.53
CA ILE A 98 -19.14 -17.80 -5.64
C ILE A 98 -19.04 -18.38 -7.06
N PRO A 99 -20.11 -18.53 -7.85
CA PRO A 99 -20.00 -18.96 -9.25
C PRO A 99 -19.21 -17.95 -10.09
N ARG A 100 -18.31 -18.42 -10.97
CA ARG A 100 -17.58 -17.56 -11.91
C ARG A 100 -18.50 -16.85 -12.91
N SER A 101 -19.65 -17.44 -13.20
CA SER A 101 -20.68 -16.87 -14.06
C SER A 101 -21.47 -15.73 -13.40
N SER A 102 -21.31 -15.53 -12.09
CA SER A 102 -22.04 -14.47 -11.41
C SER A 102 -21.49 -13.08 -11.75
N LYS A 103 -22.40 -12.11 -11.90
CA LYS A 103 -22.07 -10.69 -12.10
C LYS A 103 -21.21 -10.09 -10.99
N LYS A 104 -21.32 -10.61 -9.76
CA LYS A 104 -20.54 -10.19 -8.59
C LYS A 104 -19.57 -11.29 -8.13
N SER A 105 -19.12 -12.16 -9.04
CA SER A 105 -18.13 -13.20 -8.70
C SER A 105 -16.89 -12.58 -8.04
N LEU A 106 -16.54 -13.07 -6.86
CA LEU A 106 -15.33 -12.63 -6.16
C LEU A 106 -14.07 -13.12 -6.87
N ALA A 107 -12.97 -12.37 -6.82
CA ALA A 107 -11.68 -12.82 -7.34
C ALA A 107 -10.88 -13.64 -6.29
N ILE A 108 -11.51 -14.68 -5.75
CA ILE A 108 -10.87 -15.67 -4.87
C ILE A 108 -10.24 -16.82 -5.68
N ASP A 109 -9.20 -17.45 -5.12
CA ASP A 109 -8.50 -18.58 -5.72
C ASP A 109 -9.41 -19.80 -5.93
N SER A 110 -8.98 -20.66 -6.85
CA SER A 110 -9.71 -21.86 -7.25
C SER A 110 -9.92 -22.85 -6.12
N ALA A 111 -8.99 -22.97 -5.17
CA ALA A 111 -9.09 -23.93 -4.09
C ALA A 111 -10.20 -23.51 -3.10
N THR A 112 -10.18 -22.25 -2.64
CA THR A 112 -11.25 -21.72 -1.78
C THR A 112 -12.61 -21.80 -2.45
N ARG A 113 -12.71 -21.42 -3.73
CA ARG A 113 -13.97 -21.51 -4.48
C ARG A 113 -14.49 -22.95 -4.57
N LYS A 114 -13.61 -23.91 -4.92
CA LYS A 114 -13.97 -25.33 -5.05
C LYS A 114 -14.45 -25.91 -3.73
N THR A 115 -13.80 -25.59 -2.61
CA THR A 115 -14.24 -26.03 -1.27
C THR A 115 -15.65 -25.56 -0.95
N ILE A 116 -15.97 -24.29 -1.25
CA ILE A 116 -17.32 -23.75 -1.02
C ILE A 116 -18.34 -24.43 -1.93
N MET A 117 -18.01 -24.59 -3.22
CA MET A 117 -18.91 -25.27 -4.17
C MET A 117 -19.22 -26.70 -3.73
N LEU A 118 -18.21 -27.48 -3.34
CA LEU A 118 -18.39 -28.85 -2.84
C LEU A 118 -19.26 -28.91 -1.57
N ALA A 119 -19.11 -27.93 -0.67
CA ALA A 119 -19.96 -27.84 0.53
C ALA A 119 -21.44 -27.65 0.17
N PHE A 120 -21.74 -26.79 -0.81
CA PHE A 120 -23.11 -26.58 -1.29
C PHE A 120 -23.66 -27.76 -2.09
N GLU A 121 -22.85 -28.38 -2.96
CA GLU A 121 -23.24 -29.57 -3.74
C GLU A 121 -23.56 -30.78 -2.84
N SER A 122 -22.81 -30.94 -1.75
CA SER A 122 -23.01 -32.02 -0.77
C SER A 122 -24.09 -31.72 0.28
N PHE A 123 -24.67 -30.51 0.28
CA PHE A 123 -25.56 -30.01 1.33
C PHE A 123 -24.93 -30.03 2.74
N VAL A 124 -23.59 -29.95 2.82
CA VAL A 124 -22.82 -29.92 4.08
C VAL A 124 -22.23 -28.52 4.26
N TYR A 125 -23.08 -27.55 4.58
CA TYR A 125 -22.66 -26.17 4.83
C TYR A 125 -23.32 -25.61 6.10
N ASP A 126 -22.60 -24.73 6.79
CA ASP A 126 -23.04 -23.98 7.95
C ASP A 126 -22.64 -22.49 7.82
N SER A 127 -22.80 -21.70 8.87
CA SER A 127 -22.42 -20.28 8.90
C SER A 127 -20.92 -20.02 8.75
N LYS A 128 -20.08 -21.05 8.73
CA LYS A 128 -18.62 -20.97 8.57
C LYS A 128 -18.14 -21.32 7.18
N VAL A 129 -19.02 -21.78 6.28
CA VAL A 129 -18.66 -22.17 4.92
C VAL A 129 -17.90 -21.06 4.16
N PHE A 130 -18.17 -19.81 4.50
CA PHE A 130 -17.53 -18.64 3.89
C PHE A 130 -16.31 -18.08 4.64
N ASP A 131 -15.88 -18.63 5.78
CA ASP A 131 -14.84 -18.01 6.61
C ASP A 131 -13.52 -17.78 5.86
N LEU A 132 -13.09 -18.75 5.05
CA LEU A 132 -11.87 -18.62 4.25
C LEU A 132 -12.00 -17.58 3.14
N ALA A 133 -13.15 -17.50 2.47
CA ALA A 133 -13.42 -16.49 1.46
C ALA A 133 -13.57 -15.09 2.08
N TYR A 134 -14.21 -15.01 3.25
CA TYR A 134 -14.34 -13.79 4.05
C TYR A 134 -12.97 -13.24 4.42
N GLU A 135 -12.07 -14.08 4.94
CA GLU A 135 -10.72 -13.65 5.28
C GLU A 135 -9.98 -13.12 4.05
N LYS A 136 -10.05 -13.80 2.90
CA LYS A 136 -9.41 -13.34 1.65
C LYS A 136 -9.99 -12.02 1.14
N ALA A 137 -11.31 -11.90 1.09
CA ALA A 137 -12.00 -10.66 0.72
C ALA A 137 -11.59 -9.50 1.66
N TYR A 138 -11.52 -9.78 2.96
CA TYR A 138 -11.10 -8.82 3.97
C TYR A 138 -9.66 -8.35 3.76
N GLN A 139 -8.73 -9.27 3.46
CA GLN A 139 -7.34 -8.89 3.15
C GLN A 139 -7.23 -8.05 1.87
N CYS A 140 -7.97 -8.40 0.81
CA CYS A 140 -8.02 -7.61 -0.42
C CYS A 140 -8.56 -6.20 -0.17
N LEU A 141 -9.67 -6.07 0.58
CA LEU A 141 -10.17 -4.77 0.99
C LEU A 141 -9.14 -3.99 1.78
N LYS A 142 -8.48 -4.63 2.75
CA LYS A 142 -7.52 -4.00 3.66
C LYS A 142 -6.27 -3.51 2.96
N PHE A 143 -5.68 -4.32 2.07
CA PHE A 143 -4.37 -4.04 1.50
C PHE A 143 -4.44 -3.44 0.10
N ASP A 144 -5.42 -3.86 -0.72
CA ASP A 144 -5.48 -3.44 -2.11
C ASP A 144 -6.39 -2.23 -2.29
N HIS A 145 -7.57 -2.24 -1.67
CA HIS A 145 -8.60 -1.24 -1.98
C HIS A 145 -8.66 -0.07 -0.98
N MET A 146 -8.55 -0.33 0.32
CA MET A 146 -8.63 0.69 1.36
C MET A 146 -7.59 1.80 1.17
N PRO A 147 -6.30 1.52 0.91
CA PRO A 147 -5.34 2.61 0.75
C PRO A 147 -5.64 3.48 -0.48
N GLN A 148 -6.15 2.89 -1.56
CA GLN A 148 -6.56 3.63 -2.76
C GLN A 148 -7.80 4.49 -2.50
N PHE A 149 -8.77 3.98 -1.72
CA PHE A 149 -9.93 4.75 -1.30
C PHE A 149 -9.53 5.96 -0.44
N LEU A 150 -8.62 5.78 0.53
CA LEU A 150 -8.21 6.84 1.45
C LEU A 150 -7.48 8.01 0.78
N ILE A 151 -6.96 7.82 -0.42
CA ILE A 151 -6.30 8.86 -1.24
C ILE A 151 -7.17 9.34 -2.41
N SER A 152 -8.42 8.88 -2.48
CA SER A 152 -9.37 9.22 -3.52
C SER A 152 -10.08 10.54 -3.23
N ASP A 153 -10.57 11.19 -4.28
CA ASP A 153 -11.36 12.42 -4.15
C ASP A 153 -12.66 12.18 -3.37
N SER A 154 -13.20 10.96 -3.43
CA SER A 154 -14.41 10.59 -2.67
C SER A 154 -14.16 10.65 -1.17
N PHE A 155 -13.03 10.11 -0.71
CA PHE A 155 -12.64 10.20 0.70
C PHE A 155 -12.25 11.63 1.08
N MET A 156 -11.56 12.37 0.22
CA MET A 156 -11.19 13.77 0.48
C MET A 156 -12.43 14.67 0.65
N LYS A 157 -13.48 14.48 -0.16
CA LYS A 157 -14.76 15.19 0.01
C LYS A 157 -15.43 14.85 1.33
N LEU A 158 -15.41 13.56 1.71
CA LEU A 158 -15.94 13.10 2.99
C LEU A 158 -15.18 13.74 4.17
N GLU A 159 -13.84 13.74 4.10
CA GLU A 159 -12.96 14.36 5.08
C GLU A 159 -13.21 15.86 5.20
N GLN A 160 -13.25 16.60 4.09
CA GLN A 160 -13.56 18.04 4.07
C GLN A 160 -14.94 18.34 4.68
N GLY A 161 -15.96 17.56 4.32
CA GLY A 161 -17.30 17.72 4.89
C GLY A 161 -17.31 17.57 6.41
N THR A 162 -16.48 16.66 6.94
CA THR A 162 -16.35 16.49 8.40
C THR A 162 -15.51 17.58 9.05
N GLN A 163 -14.47 18.09 8.37
CA GLN A 163 -13.65 19.21 8.84
C GLN A 163 -14.48 20.49 8.96
N VAL A 164 -15.34 20.78 7.97
CA VAL A 164 -16.22 21.96 8.01
C VAL A 164 -17.17 21.91 9.22
N ARG A 165 -17.73 20.74 9.55
CA ARG A 165 -18.60 20.58 10.72
C ARG A 165 -17.86 20.75 12.05
N ARG A 166 -16.62 20.27 12.12
CA ARG A 166 -15.77 20.39 13.33
C ARG A 166 -15.13 21.77 13.49
N GLY A 167 -15.03 22.56 12.43
CA GLY A 167 -14.24 23.79 12.38
C GLY A 167 -12.73 23.51 12.38
N SER A 168 -11.92 24.50 12.78
CA SER A 168 -10.46 24.34 12.93
C SER A 168 -10.05 23.40 14.07
N SER A 169 -11.02 22.87 14.81
CA SER A 169 -10.80 21.92 15.87
C SER A 169 -10.40 20.56 15.29
N SER A 170 -9.10 20.29 15.25
CA SER A 170 -8.51 18.95 15.11
C SER A 170 -8.94 18.00 16.24
N LYS A 171 -9.68 18.49 17.25
CA LYS A 171 -10.12 17.73 18.41
C LYS A 171 -11.33 16.88 18.03
N VAL A 172 -11.12 15.58 17.87
CA VAL A 172 -11.91 14.47 18.45
C VAL A 172 -11.26 13.21 17.91
N ILE A 173 -10.45 12.45 18.65
CA ILE A 173 -10.74 11.93 19.99
C ILE A 173 -9.56 12.14 20.94
N GLU A 174 -9.04 13.37 21.07
CA GLU A 174 -8.09 13.68 22.13
C GLU A 174 -8.69 13.28 23.47
N LEU A 175 -7.90 12.62 24.32
CA LEU A 175 -8.43 12.17 25.60
C LEU A 175 -8.94 13.35 26.44
N ARG A 176 -8.36 14.53 26.26
CA ARG A 176 -8.85 15.79 26.82
C ARG A 176 -10.32 16.04 26.49
N SER A 177 -10.73 15.84 25.23
CA SER A 177 -12.13 16.01 24.82
C SER A 177 -13.04 14.95 25.41
N ILE A 178 -12.57 13.70 25.54
CA ILE A 178 -13.32 12.63 26.24
C ILE A 178 -13.54 13.04 27.71
N MET A 179 -12.51 13.50 28.40
CA MET A 179 -12.61 13.85 29.81
C MET A 179 -13.42 15.14 30.05
N SER A 180 -13.46 16.06 29.08
CA SER A 180 -14.31 17.26 29.14
C SER A 180 -15.80 16.98 28.94
N GLU A 181 -16.17 15.91 28.23
CA GLU A 181 -17.57 15.57 27.98
C GLU A 181 -18.08 14.62 29.09
N PRO A 182 -19.11 15.00 29.88
CA PRO A 182 -19.51 14.25 31.07
C PRO A 182 -19.88 12.78 30.82
N ARG A 183 -20.52 12.46 29.68
CA ARG A 183 -20.93 11.09 29.38
C ARG A 183 -19.75 10.21 28.99
N ALA A 184 -18.83 10.74 28.18
CA ALA A 184 -17.61 10.09 27.74
C ALA A 184 -16.64 9.92 28.92
N ASN A 185 -16.53 10.91 29.80
CA ASN A 185 -15.77 10.82 31.04
C ASN A 185 -16.34 9.73 31.96
N LYS A 186 -17.67 9.64 32.09
CA LYS A 186 -18.34 8.54 32.83
C LYS A 186 -18.04 7.17 32.22
N ALA A 187 -18.13 7.03 30.90
CA ALA A 187 -17.81 5.79 30.20
C ALA A 187 -16.33 5.38 30.40
N LEU A 188 -15.41 6.35 30.33
CA LEU A 188 -13.99 6.14 30.61
C LEU A 188 -13.76 5.69 32.07
N ALA A 189 -14.46 6.30 33.02
CA ALA A 189 -14.40 5.94 34.43
C ALA A 189 -14.84 4.49 34.68
N GLU A 190 -15.94 4.07 34.06
CA GLU A 190 -16.47 2.71 34.15
C GLU A 190 -15.52 1.70 33.52
N PHE A 191 -14.92 2.03 32.36
CA PHE A 191 -13.88 1.24 31.73
C PHE A 191 -12.65 1.05 32.63
N LEU A 192 -12.14 2.12 33.24
CA LEU A 192 -10.99 2.06 34.13
C LEU A 192 -11.29 1.26 35.41
N LYS A 193 -12.53 1.33 35.92
CA LYS A 193 -13.01 0.50 37.04
C LYS A 193 -13.04 -0.98 36.67
N GLU A 194 -13.59 -1.36 35.51
CA GLU A 194 -13.63 -2.76 35.05
C GLU A 194 -12.22 -3.36 34.92
N ARG A 195 -11.23 -2.54 34.53
CA ARG A 195 -9.83 -2.96 34.44
C ARG A 195 -9.06 -2.97 35.76
N ASN A 196 -9.67 -2.56 36.86
CA ASN A 196 -8.99 -2.33 38.14
C ASN A 196 -7.79 -1.36 38.02
N SER A 197 -7.86 -0.40 37.10
CA SER A 197 -6.82 0.60 36.82
C SER A 197 -6.88 1.75 37.81
N THR A 198 -6.58 1.47 39.08
CA THR A 198 -6.75 2.42 40.20
C THR A 198 -5.96 3.71 40.01
N GLN A 199 -4.72 3.62 39.50
CA GLN A 199 -3.86 4.78 39.26
C GLN A 199 -4.44 5.72 38.20
N GLN A 200 -4.87 5.19 37.06
CA GLN A 200 -5.48 5.95 35.97
C GLN A 200 -6.81 6.57 36.41
N LEU A 201 -7.59 5.86 37.23
CA LEU A 201 -8.81 6.41 37.82
C LEU A 201 -8.50 7.62 38.73
N MET A 202 -7.40 7.60 39.48
CA MET A 202 -6.95 8.76 40.26
C MET A 202 -6.51 9.91 39.36
N PHE A 203 -5.79 9.65 38.26
CA PHE A 203 -5.40 10.69 37.30
C PHE A 203 -6.61 11.41 36.71
N MET A 204 -7.62 10.64 36.30
CA MET A 204 -8.87 11.16 35.74
C MET A 204 -9.63 12.01 36.77
N LYS A 205 -9.73 11.57 38.04
CA LYS A 205 -10.36 12.36 39.11
C LYS A 205 -9.62 13.66 39.42
N ILE A 206 -8.29 13.64 39.43
CA ILE A 206 -7.51 14.86 39.66
C ILE A 206 -7.69 15.82 38.49
N TRP A 207 -7.69 15.31 37.26
CA TRP A 207 -7.96 16.10 36.06
C TRP A 207 -9.35 16.74 36.10
N GLU A 208 -10.38 15.98 36.50
CA GLU A 208 -11.75 16.48 36.68
C GLU A 208 -11.81 17.62 37.71
N ASN A 209 -11.17 17.45 38.87
CA ASN A 209 -11.08 18.50 39.89
C ASN A 209 -10.39 19.78 39.37
N ILE A 210 -9.34 19.64 38.55
CA ILE A 210 -8.64 20.76 37.91
C ILE A 210 -9.55 21.46 36.90
N ASN A 211 -10.29 20.70 36.10
CA ASN A 211 -11.22 21.24 35.11
C ASN A 211 -12.36 22.00 35.78
N ASP A 212 -12.94 21.45 36.84
CA ASP A 212 -13.99 22.11 37.63
C ASP A 212 -13.47 23.39 38.30
N PHE A 213 -12.22 23.37 38.81
CA PHE A 213 -11.57 24.57 39.33
C PHE A 213 -11.50 25.68 38.27
N LYS A 214 -11.14 25.35 37.03
CA LYS A 214 -11.08 26.32 35.93
C LYS A 214 -12.46 26.86 35.53
N LEU A 215 -13.49 26.02 35.51
CA LEU A 215 -14.85 26.43 35.16
C LEU A 215 -15.47 27.37 36.20
N ASP A 216 -15.11 27.20 37.47
CA ASP A 216 -15.61 28.03 38.56
C ASP A 216 -14.65 29.15 38.97
N TYR A 217 -13.45 29.22 38.38
CA TYR A 217 -12.39 30.12 38.81
C TYR A 217 -12.88 31.57 38.97
N ASP A 218 -13.57 32.07 37.95
CA ASP A 218 -14.08 33.45 37.89
C ASP A 218 -15.28 33.70 38.83
N LYS A 219 -15.86 32.64 39.40
CA LYS A 219 -16.98 32.70 40.35
C LYS A 219 -16.53 32.70 41.82
N GLN A 220 -15.23 32.44 42.07
CA GLN A 220 -14.69 32.29 43.42
C GLN A 220 -13.90 33.53 43.83
N GLU A 221 -13.99 33.91 45.11
CA GLU A 221 -13.08 34.89 45.69
C GLU A 221 -11.65 34.33 45.80
N ALA A 222 -10.65 35.22 45.86
CA ALA A 222 -9.23 34.84 45.91
C ALA A 222 -8.90 33.85 47.05
N GLU A 223 -9.54 33.98 48.22
CA GLU A 223 -9.38 33.05 49.34
C GLU A 223 -9.93 31.66 49.00
N GLY A 224 -11.10 31.61 48.34
CA GLY A 224 -11.71 30.37 47.84
C GLY A 224 -10.85 29.69 46.78
N GLN A 225 -10.30 30.46 45.83
CA GLN A 225 -9.38 29.97 44.80
C GLN A 225 -8.13 29.36 45.44
N ASN A 226 -7.50 30.07 46.38
CA ASN A 226 -6.33 29.60 47.14
C ASN A 226 -6.62 28.29 47.88
N LYS A 227 -7.74 28.23 48.61
CA LYS A 227 -8.14 27.03 49.37
C LYS A 227 -8.39 25.84 48.44
N ARG A 228 -9.13 26.04 47.34
CA ARG A 228 -9.44 24.97 46.38
C ARG A 228 -8.19 24.47 45.66
N ALA A 229 -7.31 25.36 45.21
CA ALA A 229 -6.06 24.98 44.57
C ALA A 229 -5.14 24.18 45.51
N LYS A 230 -4.98 24.62 46.76
CA LYS A 230 -4.20 23.86 47.76
C LYS A 230 -4.77 22.46 48.01
N ASN A 231 -6.09 22.34 48.16
CA ASN A 231 -6.74 21.05 48.33
C ASN A 231 -6.52 20.11 47.14
N ILE A 232 -6.63 20.62 45.91
CA ILE A 232 -6.36 19.84 44.68
C ILE A 232 -4.89 19.38 44.67
N TRP A 233 -3.97 20.28 44.99
CA TRP A 233 -2.53 19.99 44.99
C TRP A 233 -2.15 18.95 46.04
N GLU A 234 -2.61 19.10 47.28
CA GLU A 234 -2.36 18.13 48.35
C GLU A 234 -2.96 16.75 48.03
N SER A 235 -4.17 16.72 47.44
CA SER A 235 -4.78 15.48 46.98
C SER A 235 -3.95 14.81 45.88
N CYS A 236 -3.44 15.59 44.93
CA CYS A 236 -2.58 15.10 43.86
C CYS A 236 -1.28 14.51 44.40
N GLN A 237 -0.58 15.21 45.31
CA GLN A 237 0.68 14.74 45.90
C GLN A 237 0.51 13.42 46.67
N LYS A 238 -0.63 13.23 47.34
CA LYS A 238 -0.93 12.00 48.09
C LYS A 238 -1.20 10.81 47.19
N GLN A 239 -1.83 11.03 46.03
CA GLN A 239 -2.37 9.97 45.18
C GLN A 239 -1.51 9.66 43.95
N VAL A 240 -0.68 10.60 43.51
CA VAL A 240 0.04 10.51 42.22
C VAL A 240 1.52 10.78 42.40
N LYS A 241 2.33 9.86 41.88
CA LYS A 241 3.79 10.06 41.78
C LYS A 241 4.11 10.93 40.57
N LEU A 242 4.22 12.24 40.80
CA LEU A 242 4.62 13.20 39.77
C LEU A 242 6.14 13.26 39.55
N PRO A 243 6.60 13.53 38.31
CA PRO A 243 7.97 13.94 38.03
C PRO A 243 8.40 15.15 38.89
N SER A 244 9.68 15.21 39.26
CA SER A 244 10.21 16.24 40.16
C SER A 244 10.03 17.67 39.63
N HIS A 245 10.24 17.89 38.33
CA HIS A 245 10.08 19.20 37.69
C HIS A 245 8.61 19.67 37.71
N LEU A 246 7.66 18.82 37.32
CA LEU A 246 6.22 19.12 37.42
C LEU A 246 5.79 19.39 38.85
N ARG A 247 6.37 18.66 39.81
CA ARG A 247 6.11 18.89 41.23
C ARG A 247 6.60 20.26 41.69
N ALA A 248 7.79 20.68 41.27
CA ALA A 248 8.34 21.99 41.61
C ALA A 248 7.50 23.12 41.02
N ILE A 249 7.21 23.06 39.72
CA ILE A 249 6.44 24.08 38.98
C ILE A 249 5.02 24.21 39.56
N THR A 250 4.31 23.09 39.74
CA THR A 250 2.94 23.15 40.29
C THR A 250 2.94 23.66 41.73
N ASN A 251 3.96 23.30 42.53
CA ASN A 251 4.09 23.80 43.89
C ASN A 251 4.35 25.31 43.93
N GLU A 252 5.20 25.82 43.04
CA GLU A 252 5.45 27.25 42.92
C GLU A 252 4.19 28.00 42.46
N ASN A 253 3.46 27.48 41.48
CA ASN A 253 2.23 28.08 40.97
C ASN A 253 1.10 28.12 42.03
N VAL A 254 1.00 27.08 42.88
CA VAL A 254 -0.06 26.95 43.89
C VAL A 254 0.32 27.63 45.21
N ASN A 255 1.58 27.52 45.66
CA ASN A 255 2.03 27.97 46.98
C ASN A 255 2.95 29.20 46.94
N GLY A 256 3.46 29.60 45.77
CA GLY A 256 4.37 30.74 45.62
C GLY A 256 3.67 32.10 45.78
N ASN A 257 2.35 32.17 45.61
CA ASN A 257 1.60 33.39 45.85
C ASN A 257 1.33 33.57 47.36
N VAL A 258 2.11 34.44 48.00
CA VAL A 258 1.98 34.79 49.41
C VAL A 258 0.89 35.82 49.71
N ASN A 259 0.28 36.44 48.69
CA ASN A 259 -0.75 37.45 48.90
C ASN A 259 -2.14 36.80 48.89
N PRO A 260 -2.83 36.66 50.05
CA PRO A 260 -4.15 36.03 50.10
C PRO A 260 -5.23 36.77 49.31
N LYS A 261 -4.99 38.04 48.96
CA LYS A 261 -5.89 38.85 48.12
C LYS A 261 -5.77 38.55 46.62
N ILE A 262 -4.73 37.82 46.21
CA ILE A 262 -4.48 37.41 44.83
C ILE A 262 -4.49 35.88 44.83
N GLY A 263 -5.47 35.25 44.18
CA GLY A 263 -5.49 33.79 44.05
C GLY A 263 -4.32 33.27 43.20
N PRO A 264 -4.09 31.94 43.13
CA PRO A 264 -3.22 31.37 42.11
C PRO A 264 -3.85 31.62 40.74
N GLY A 265 -3.05 31.75 39.67
CA GLY A 265 -3.58 31.92 38.32
C GLY A 265 -4.51 30.78 37.88
N LYS A 266 -5.44 31.05 36.96
CA LYS A 266 -6.37 30.04 36.38
C LYS A 266 -5.63 28.90 35.67
N ASP A 267 -4.42 29.18 35.22
CA ASP A 267 -3.46 28.34 34.51
C ASP A 267 -2.50 27.59 35.45
N CYS A 268 -2.62 27.74 36.78
CA CYS A 268 -1.68 27.17 37.75
C CYS A 268 -1.53 25.63 37.66
N PHE A 269 -2.48 24.95 37.00
CA PHE A 269 -2.49 23.50 36.78
C PHE A 269 -2.35 23.08 35.30
N ASP A 270 -2.02 23.97 34.37
CA ASP A 270 -2.01 23.63 32.94
C ASP A 270 -1.04 22.50 32.61
N ASP A 271 0.20 22.59 33.10
CA ASP A 271 1.22 21.56 32.90
C ASP A 271 0.83 20.22 33.54
N LEU A 272 0.23 20.27 34.73
CA LEU A 272 -0.27 19.08 35.42
C LEU A 272 -1.43 18.43 34.65
N ALA A 273 -2.39 19.23 34.18
CA ALA A 273 -3.54 18.74 33.41
C ALA A 273 -3.09 18.13 32.07
N ASN A 274 -2.12 18.76 31.40
CA ASN A 274 -1.48 18.20 30.20
C ASN A 274 -0.82 16.85 30.51
N PHE A 275 0.03 16.79 31.54
CA PHE A 275 0.70 15.56 31.95
C PHE A 275 -0.27 14.42 32.27
N LEU A 276 -1.33 14.68 33.04
CA LEU A 276 -2.35 13.67 33.38
C LEU A 276 -3.08 13.18 32.13
N CYS A 277 -3.45 14.11 31.24
CA CYS A 277 -4.10 13.80 29.98
C CYS A 277 -3.19 12.96 29.07
N ASP A 278 -1.93 13.36 28.87
CA ASP A 278 -0.97 12.67 28.03
C ASP A 278 -0.66 11.27 28.56
N THR A 279 -0.55 11.14 29.88
CA THR A 279 -0.31 9.86 30.55
C THR A 279 -1.48 8.91 30.31
N LEU A 280 -2.71 9.35 30.60
CA LEU A 280 -3.90 8.56 30.32
C LEU A 280 -4.05 8.26 28.82
N GLN A 281 -3.72 9.23 27.96
CA GLN A 281 -3.79 9.07 26.52
C GLN A 281 -2.87 7.93 26.05
N SER A 282 -1.64 7.91 26.54
CA SER A 282 -0.66 6.87 26.22
C SER A 282 -1.01 5.50 26.80
N GLU A 283 -1.60 5.44 27.99
CA GLU A 283 -1.80 4.20 28.72
C GLU A 283 -3.15 3.53 28.46
N CYS A 284 -4.25 4.30 28.31
CA CYS A 284 -5.60 3.74 28.33
C CYS A 284 -6.43 4.08 27.08
N GLN A 285 -6.19 5.18 26.38
CA GLN A 285 -7.04 5.65 25.28
C GLN A 285 -7.25 4.56 24.23
N ARG A 286 -6.18 3.92 23.74
CA ARG A 286 -6.30 2.88 22.71
C ARG A 286 -7.19 1.72 23.15
N ALA A 287 -7.07 1.29 24.40
CA ALA A 287 -7.86 0.20 24.93
C ALA A 287 -9.32 0.63 25.21
N PHE A 288 -9.53 1.88 25.60
CA PHE A 288 -10.85 2.46 25.77
C PHE A 288 -11.59 2.55 24.44
N LEU A 289 -10.95 3.05 23.38
CA LEU A 289 -11.57 3.23 22.05
C LEU A 289 -12.03 1.94 21.37
N VAL A 290 -11.52 0.78 21.82
CA VAL A 290 -11.97 -0.54 21.34
C VAL A 290 -12.86 -1.28 22.36
N SER A 291 -13.13 -0.65 23.50
CA SER A 291 -13.94 -1.25 24.57
C SER A 291 -15.44 -1.13 24.29
N LYS A 292 -16.22 -2.02 24.91
CA LYS A 292 -17.69 -1.93 24.90
C LYS A 292 -18.18 -0.57 25.41
N PHE A 293 -17.52 0.00 26.42
CA PHE A 293 -17.92 1.29 27.01
C PHE A 293 -17.86 2.45 26.02
N TYR A 294 -16.83 2.49 25.17
CA TYR A 294 -16.74 3.50 24.14
C TYR A 294 -17.79 3.27 23.04
N ASN A 295 -18.08 2.02 22.69
CA ASN A 295 -19.15 1.69 21.76
C ASN A 295 -20.54 2.04 22.32
N ASP A 296 -20.80 1.80 23.61
CA ASP A 296 -22.05 2.16 24.29
C ASP A 296 -22.21 3.68 24.33
N PHE A 297 -21.13 4.41 24.68
CA PHE A 297 -21.08 5.87 24.59
C PHE A 297 -21.40 6.37 23.18
N LEU A 298 -20.79 5.76 22.16
CA LEU A 298 -21.04 6.10 20.77
C LEU A 298 -22.45 5.73 20.32
N GLY A 299 -23.04 4.64 20.82
CA GLY A 299 -24.38 4.18 20.44
C GLY A 299 -25.43 5.27 20.61
N ASP A 300 -25.31 6.01 21.71
CA ASP A 300 -26.16 7.13 22.09
C ASP A 300 -25.66 8.51 21.58
N ALA A 301 -24.58 8.55 20.79
CA ALA A 301 -24.08 9.76 20.16
C ALA A 301 -24.84 10.03 18.84
N SER A 302 -24.81 11.29 18.37
CA SER A 302 -25.37 11.63 17.07
C SER A 302 -24.63 10.89 15.94
N ASP A 303 -25.35 10.57 14.87
CA ASP A 303 -24.74 9.90 13.71
C ASP A 303 -23.64 10.76 13.06
N GLU A 304 -23.76 12.08 13.17
CA GLU A 304 -22.70 13.02 12.76
C GLU A 304 -21.41 12.82 13.57
N TYR A 305 -21.51 12.66 14.89
CA TYR A 305 -20.34 12.40 15.74
C TYR A 305 -19.71 11.04 15.43
N LYS A 306 -20.53 10.00 15.22
CA LYS A 306 -20.05 8.67 14.81
C LYS A 306 -19.30 8.73 13.48
N LEU A 307 -19.86 9.44 12.50
CA LEU A 307 -19.23 9.64 11.20
C LEU A 307 -17.90 10.38 11.34
N ASP A 308 -17.87 11.45 12.13
CA ASP A 308 -16.68 12.25 12.34
C ASP A 308 -15.55 11.43 13.01
N SER A 309 -15.88 10.66 14.04
CA SER A 309 -14.95 9.72 14.70
C SER A 309 -14.34 8.71 13.71
N VAL A 310 -15.17 8.12 12.85
CA VAL A 310 -14.72 7.18 11.81
C VAL A 310 -13.82 7.85 10.78
N VAL A 311 -14.23 8.99 10.24
CA VAL A 311 -13.45 9.68 9.20
C VAL A 311 -12.11 10.13 9.76
N MET A 312 -12.04 10.53 11.03
CA MET A 312 -10.76 10.84 11.65
C MET A 312 -9.87 9.61 11.77
N THR A 313 -10.39 8.50 12.28
CA THR A 313 -9.62 7.24 12.39
C THR A 313 -9.00 6.85 11.05
N LEU A 314 -9.77 7.00 9.97
CA LEU A 314 -9.33 6.74 8.60
C LEU A 314 -8.29 7.76 8.11
N SER A 315 -8.47 9.03 8.45
CA SER A 315 -7.53 10.11 8.14
C SER A 315 -6.18 9.93 8.85
N GLU A 316 -6.18 9.63 10.15
CA GLU A 316 -4.96 9.35 10.88
C GLU A 316 -4.25 8.11 10.33
N PHE A 317 -4.99 7.07 9.92
CA PHE A 317 -4.38 5.91 9.26
C PHE A 317 -3.75 6.28 7.92
N LYS A 318 -4.42 7.15 7.14
CA LYS A 318 -3.90 7.71 5.89
C LYS A 318 -2.58 8.46 6.13
N ASP A 319 -2.52 9.27 7.18
CA ASP A 319 -1.34 10.09 7.50
C ASP A 319 -0.20 9.26 8.11
N ASP A 320 -0.49 8.36 9.04
CA ASP A 320 0.45 7.40 9.64
C ASP A 320 1.22 6.57 8.60
N ARG A 321 0.52 6.22 7.53
CA ARG A 321 1.03 5.42 6.41
C ARG A 321 1.60 6.29 5.29
N GLN A 322 1.55 7.62 5.44
CA GLN A 322 2.00 8.58 4.43
C GLN A 322 1.36 8.28 3.07
N LEU A 323 0.07 7.95 3.06
CA LEU A 323 -0.63 7.49 1.85
C LEU A 323 -0.69 8.57 0.77
N LYS A 324 -0.85 9.83 1.18
CA LYS A 324 -0.85 10.97 0.25
C LYS A 324 0.51 11.14 -0.42
N GLN A 325 1.58 11.11 0.38
CA GLN A 325 2.95 11.17 -0.12
C GLN A 325 3.24 9.99 -1.07
N THR A 326 2.81 8.78 -0.73
CA THR A 326 2.98 7.61 -1.61
C THR A 326 2.16 7.69 -2.90
N LYS A 327 1.02 8.39 -2.93
CA LYS A 327 0.30 8.67 -4.19
C LYS A 327 1.10 9.60 -5.09
N ASP A 328 1.59 10.71 -4.54
CA ASP A 328 2.38 11.69 -5.29
C ASP A 328 3.70 11.04 -5.76
N ASP A 329 4.33 10.24 -4.89
CA ASP A 329 5.49 9.42 -5.23
C ASP A 329 5.19 8.40 -6.32
N TYR A 330 4.01 7.75 -6.30
CA TYR A 330 3.60 6.84 -7.37
C TYR A 330 3.41 7.56 -8.70
N VAL A 331 2.75 8.72 -8.69
CA VAL A 331 2.55 9.51 -9.91
C VAL A 331 3.90 9.96 -10.47
N ASN A 332 4.83 10.37 -9.61
CA ASN A 332 6.19 10.72 -10.00
C ASN A 332 6.99 9.50 -10.52
N ASP A 333 6.94 8.37 -9.82
CA ASP A 333 7.59 7.10 -10.21
C ASP A 333 7.03 6.59 -11.54
N LEU A 334 5.71 6.64 -11.72
CA LEU A 334 5.04 6.28 -12.97
C LEU A 334 5.43 7.25 -14.08
N ASN A 335 5.37 8.56 -13.87
CA ASN A 335 5.77 9.54 -14.88
C ASN A 335 7.23 9.37 -15.31
N LEU A 336 8.11 8.97 -14.38
CA LEU A 336 9.48 8.60 -14.69
C LEU A 336 9.52 7.32 -15.52
N ALA A 337 8.87 6.24 -15.06
CA ALA A 337 8.74 4.98 -15.80
C ALA A 337 8.11 5.14 -17.20
N LEU A 338 7.34 6.20 -17.43
CA LEU A 338 6.67 6.53 -18.70
C LEU A 338 7.52 7.31 -19.70
N LYS A 339 8.82 7.45 -19.44
CA LYS A 339 9.82 7.91 -20.42
C LYS A 339 10.34 6.71 -21.20
N LEU A 340 10.50 6.83 -22.52
CA LEU A 340 10.94 5.71 -23.37
C LEU A 340 12.29 5.17 -22.90
N GLU A 341 13.18 6.09 -22.52
CA GLU A 341 14.49 5.86 -21.93
C GLU A 341 14.43 4.86 -20.77
N ASN A 342 13.53 5.09 -19.81
CA ASN A 342 13.33 4.20 -18.66
C ASN A 342 12.63 2.89 -19.06
N VAL A 343 11.77 2.92 -20.08
CA VAL A 343 11.10 1.72 -20.60
C VAL A 343 12.10 0.77 -21.27
N LEU A 344 13.10 1.30 -21.98
CA LEU A 344 14.13 0.50 -22.63
C LEU A 344 15.10 -0.11 -21.62
N GLU A 345 15.40 0.59 -20.53
CA GLU A 345 16.33 0.12 -19.49
C GLU A 345 15.71 -0.89 -18.51
N ASP A 346 14.41 -0.78 -18.20
CA ASP A 346 13.76 -1.72 -17.29
C ASP A 346 13.40 -3.05 -18.01
N PRO A 347 13.88 -4.21 -17.53
CA PRO A 347 13.66 -5.49 -18.20
C PRO A 347 12.18 -5.90 -18.30
N LEU A 348 11.35 -5.53 -17.32
CA LEU A 348 9.93 -5.80 -17.38
C LEU A 348 9.28 -4.86 -18.38
N LEU A 349 9.57 -3.55 -18.33
CA LEU A 349 8.89 -2.57 -19.17
C LEU A 349 9.25 -2.75 -20.66
N SER A 350 10.53 -3.03 -20.92
CA SER A 350 11.03 -3.34 -22.26
C SER A 350 10.35 -4.58 -22.84
N SER A 351 10.04 -5.60 -22.03
CA SER A 351 9.29 -6.78 -22.50
C SER A 351 7.88 -6.44 -23.01
N TYR A 352 7.16 -5.55 -22.33
CA TYR A 352 5.84 -5.08 -22.78
C TYR A 352 5.94 -4.27 -24.05
N PHE A 353 6.91 -3.35 -24.11
CA PHE A 353 7.11 -2.49 -25.27
C PHE A 353 7.57 -3.29 -26.50
N ARG A 354 8.49 -4.23 -26.34
CA ARG A 354 8.92 -5.17 -27.38
C ARG A 354 7.76 -6.00 -27.91
N ARG A 355 6.91 -6.55 -27.02
CA ARG A 355 5.71 -7.30 -27.44
C ARG A 355 4.76 -6.42 -28.26
N PHE A 356 4.57 -5.16 -27.86
CA PHE A 356 3.79 -4.21 -28.64
C PHE A 356 4.39 -3.96 -30.03
N LEU A 357 5.71 -3.72 -30.11
CA LEU A 357 6.40 -3.51 -31.38
C LEU A 357 6.32 -4.74 -32.29
N ARG A 358 6.37 -5.96 -31.73
CA ARG A 358 6.15 -7.20 -32.49
C ARG A 358 4.77 -7.25 -33.14
N VAL A 359 3.72 -6.96 -32.38
CA VAL A 359 2.34 -6.92 -32.91
C VAL A 359 2.16 -5.79 -33.92
N SER A 360 2.93 -4.71 -33.77
CA SER A 360 2.94 -3.56 -34.68
C SER A 360 3.88 -3.73 -35.88
N PHE A 361 4.53 -4.90 -36.02
CA PHE A 361 5.52 -5.18 -37.08
C PHE A 361 6.67 -4.17 -37.16
N CYS A 362 7.15 -3.70 -36.00
CA CYS A 362 8.26 -2.77 -35.85
C CYS A 362 9.26 -3.21 -34.76
N GLU A 363 9.35 -4.53 -34.48
CA GLU A 363 10.22 -5.09 -33.43
C GLU A 363 11.71 -4.91 -33.78
N GLU A 364 12.06 -4.82 -35.06
CA GLU A 364 13.42 -4.61 -35.56
C GLU A 364 14.07 -3.36 -34.96
N ASN A 365 13.29 -2.30 -34.72
CA ASN A 365 13.78 -1.06 -34.11
C ASN A 365 14.29 -1.28 -32.68
N PHE A 366 13.57 -2.08 -31.89
CA PHE A 366 13.96 -2.41 -30.52
C PHE A 366 15.17 -3.34 -30.51
N LEU A 367 15.15 -4.37 -31.37
CA LEU A 367 16.23 -5.36 -31.43
C LEU A 367 17.55 -4.71 -31.90
N PHE A 368 17.49 -3.84 -32.89
CA PHE A 368 18.64 -3.06 -33.34
C PHE A 368 19.19 -2.18 -32.22
N PHE A 369 18.30 -1.46 -31.51
CA PHE A 369 18.72 -0.61 -30.39
C PHE A 369 19.42 -1.43 -29.30
N GLN A 370 18.87 -2.59 -28.93
CA GLN A 370 19.44 -3.47 -27.91
C GLN A 370 20.77 -4.08 -28.35
N ASP A 371 20.86 -4.61 -29.58
CA ASP A 371 22.11 -5.21 -30.08
C ASP A 371 23.26 -4.17 -30.09
N ILE A 372 22.98 -2.88 -30.32
CA ILE A 372 23.97 -1.80 -30.19
C ILE A 372 24.33 -1.51 -28.72
N GLN A 373 23.36 -1.52 -27.80
CA GLN A 373 23.67 -1.37 -26.37
C GLN A 373 24.59 -2.50 -25.90
N ASP A 374 24.28 -3.75 -26.28
CA ASP A 374 25.10 -4.91 -25.95
C ASP A 374 26.51 -4.80 -26.56
N LEU A 375 26.63 -4.31 -27.81
CA LEU A 375 27.92 -4.03 -28.45
C LEU A 375 28.72 -2.97 -27.67
N LYS A 376 28.06 -1.88 -27.24
CA LYS A 376 28.68 -0.83 -26.42
C LYS A 376 29.16 -1.34 -25.07
N GLU A 377 28.39 -2.20 -24.43
CA GLU A 377 28.78 -2.84 -23.17
C GLU A 377 29.99 -3.76 -23.35
N GLN A 378 29.99 -4.60 -24.39
CA GLN A 378 31.13 -5.46 -24.72
C GLN A 378 32.40 -4.64 -25.04
N TYR A 379 32.25 -3.52 -25.75
CA TYR A 379 33.36 -2.61 -26.05
C TYR A 379 33.92 -1.95 -24.79
N PHE A 380 33.06 -1.53 -23.85
CA PHE A 380 33.51 -0.97 -22.58
C PHE A 380 34.27 -2.00 -21.73
N ILE A 381 33.78 -3.25 -21.67
CA ILE A 381 34.50 -4.36 -21.01
C ILE A 381 35.87 -4.59 -21.65
N LEU A 382 35.98 -4.45 -22.98
CA LEU A 382 37.24 -4.55 -23.70
C LEU A 382 38.26 -3.49 -23.25
N GLU A 383 37.84 -2.24 -23.08
CA GLU A 383 38.75 -1.14 -22.70
C GLU A 383 39.41 -1.40 -21.34
N ASP A 384 38.65 -1.96 -20.40
CA ASP A 384 39.09 -2.30 -19.05
C ASP A 384 39.87 -3.62 -18.94
N ALA A 385 39.87 -4.45 -19.98
CA ALA A 385 40.51 -5.76 -19.94
C ALA A 385 42.04 -5.70 -20.04
N LYS A 386 42.72 -6.80 -19.67
CA LYS A 386 44.17 -6.93 -19.84
C LYS A 386 44.55 -7.05 -21.31
N GLU A 387 45.71 -6.51 -21.71
CA GLU A 387 46.18 -6.50 -23.11
C GLU A 387 46.16 -7.88 -23.80
N GLU A 388 46.51 -8.94 -23.07
CA GLU A 388 46.51 -10.33 -23.57
C GLU A 388 45.13 -10.81 -24.05
N THR A 389 44.05 -10.28 -23.46
CA THR A 389 42.66 -10.62 -23.82
C THR A 389 42.05 -9.66 -24.85
N LYS A 390 42.65 -8.48 -25.08
CA LYS A 390 42.09 -7.45 -25.96
C LYS A 390 42.06 -7.86 -27.43
N ALA A 391 43.10 -8.55 -27.91
CA ALA A 391 43.18 -8.95 -29.32
C ALA A 391 42.04 -9.90 -29.74
N SER A 392 41.74 -10.92 -28.91
CA SER A 392 40.66 -11.87 -29.15
C SER A 392 39.27 -11.20 -29.09
N MET A 393 39.05 -10.35 -28.08
CA MET A 393 37.78 -9.64 -27.91
C MET A 393 37.54 -8.56 -29.00
N ARG A 394 38.59 -7.90 -29.51
CA ARG A 394 38.45 -6.98 -30.66
C ARG A 394 37.95 -7.70 -31.91
N SER A 395 38.45 -8.91 -32.18
CA SER A 395 37.98 -9.75 -33.29
C SER A 395 36.50 -10.11 -33.11
N LEU A 396 36.10 -10.48 -31.88
CA LEU A 396 34.70 -10.76 -31.56
C LEU A 396 33.80 -9.54 -31.75
N LEU A 397 34.23 -8.36 -31.31
CA LEU A 397 33.49 -7.10 -31.50
C LEU A 397 33.33 -6.73 -32.97
N GLN A 398 34.37 -6.92 -33.79
CA GLN A 398 34.28 -6.74 -35.25
C GLN A 398 33.24 -7.66 -35.86
N GLU A 399 33.23 -8.93 -35.45
CA GLU A 399 32.25 -9.89 -35.92
C GLU A 399 30.83 -9.53 -35.47
N THR A 400 30.64 -9.10 -34.22
CA THR A 400 29.36 -8.63 -33.70
C THR A 400 28.88 -7.38 -34.44
N ALA A 401 29.75 -6.39 -34.66
CA ALA A 401 29.44 -5.19 -35.43
C ALA A 401 29.03 -5.55 -36.87
N LYS A 402 29.74 -6.47 -37.53
CA LYS A 402 29.38 -6.95 -38.87
C LYS A 402 28.04 -7.68 -38.90
N LYS A 403 27.75 -8.51 -37.88
CA LYS A 403 26.45 -9.19 -37.75
C LYS A 403 25.30 -8.19 -37.61
N ILE A 404 25.48 -7.12 -36.84
CA ILE A 404 24.48 -6.04 -36.72
C ILE A 404 24.24 -5.39 -38.09
N PHE A 405 25.31 -5.08 -38.83
CA PHE A 405 25.19 -4.55 -40.18
C PHE A 405 24.40 -5.47 -41.13
N GLU A 406 24.77 -6.76 -41.20
CA GLU A 406 24.11 -7.76 -42.06
C GLU A 406 22.63 -7.97 -41.68
N LYS A 407 22.32 -7.89 -40.38
CA LYS A 407 20.98 -8.15 -39.83
C LYS A 407 20.02 -6.98 -40.00
N TYR A 408 20.49 -5.74 -39.87
CA TYR A 408 19.63 -4.54 -39.78
C TYR A 408 19.89 -3.45 -40.82
N ILE A 409 21.10 -3.34 -41.37
CA ILE A 409 21.48 -2.19 -42.21
C ILE A 409 21.57 -2.57 -43.68
N GLN A 410 22.11 -3.77 -43.97
CA GLN A 410 22.35 -4.24 -45.34
C GLN A 410 21.06 -4.14 -46.19
N PRO A 411 21.16 -3.64 -47.45
CA PRO A 411 20.02 -3.65 -48.35
C PRO A 411 19.41 -5.06 -48.48
N GLY A 412 18.12 -5.19 -48.21
CA GLY A 412 17.42 -6.48 -48.26
C GLY A 412 17.58 -7.35 -47.01
N ALA A 413 18.14 -6.82 -45.92
CA ALA A 413 18.15 -7.50 -44.64
C ALA A 413 16.72 -7.77 -44.14
N MET A 414 16.48 -8.94 -43.54
CA MET A 414 15.14 -9.34 -43.09
C MET A 414 14.57 -8.44 -41.98
N LEU A 415 15.46 -7.86 -41.17
CA LEU A 415 15.11 -6.93 -40.09
C LEU A 415 15.63 -5.52 -40.43
N GLN A 416 15.61 -5.14 -41.71
CA GLN A 416 16.14 -3.86 -42.13
C GLN A 416 15.45 -2.70 -41.41
N VAL A 417 16.22 -1.91 -40.67
CA VAL A 417 15.71 -0.73 -39.96
C VAL A 417 15.59 0.46 -40.91
N ASN A 418 14.62 1.34 -40.63
CA ASN A 418 14.39 2.53 -41.44
C ASN A 418 15.31 3.67 -40.98
N ILE A 419 16.40 3.91 -41.69
CA ILE A 419 17.34 5.01 -41.40
C ILE A 419 17.64 5.81 -42.67
N SER A 420 18.07 7.06 -42.50
CA SER A 420 18.42 7.94 -43.62
C SER A 420 19.58 7.38 -44.46
N ALA A 421 19.54 7.67 -45.76
CA ALA A 421 20.55 7.17 -46.71
C ALA A 421 21.97 7.62 -46.34
N GLY A 422 22.13 8.86 -45.86
CA GLY A 422 23.43 9.39 -45.42
C GLY A 422 24.04 8.59 -44.27
N VAL A 423 23.24 8.31 -43.22
CA VAL A 423 23.69 7.49 -42.07
C VAL A 423 24.02 6.07 -42.50
N LYS A 424 23.25 5.51 -43.43
CA LYS A 424 23.53 4.17 -43.99
C LYS A 424 24.86 4.13 -44.73
N ASP A 425 25.14 5.13 -45.57
CA ASP A 425 26.39 5.22 -46.35
C ASP A 425 27.61 5.40 -45.42
N GLU A 426 27.48 6.20 -44.36
CA GLU A 426 28.52 6.36 -43.33
C GLU A 426 28.86 5.03 -42.66
N ILE A 427 27.86 4.25 -42.24
CA ILE A 427 28.06 2.94 -41.63
C ILE A 427 28.75 1.98 -42.61
N ILE A 428 28.35 1.97 -43.89
CA ILE A 428 28.97 1.12 -44.91
C ILE A 428 30.45 1.44 -45.05
N VAL A 429 30.82 2.72 -45.12
CA VAL A 429 32.21 3.15 -45.25
C VAL A 429 33.04 2.70 -44.04
N GLU A 430 32.53 2.86 -42.81
CA GLU A 430 33.25 2.48 -41.60
C GLU A 430 33.37 0.95 -41.42
N ILE A 431 32.34 0.19 -41.79
CA ILE A 431 32.40 -1.28 -41.80
C ILE A 431 33.43 -1.79 -42.81
N LEU A 432 33.55 -1.16 -43.99
CA LEU A 432 34.57 -1.52 -44.99
C LEU A 432 36.01 -1.23 -44.53
N LYS A 433 36.19 -0.28 -43.61
CA LYS A 433 37.47 0.02 -42.96
C LYS A 433 37.82 -0.95 -41.82
N ASN A 434 36.94 -1.92 -41.51
CA ASN A 434 37.05 -2.85 -40.38
C ASN A 434 37.11 -2.13 -39.01
N VAL A 435 36.42 -1.00 -38.89
CA VAL A 435 36.30 -0.28 -37.61
C VAL A 435 35.37 -1.06 -36.67
N SER A 436 35.83 -1.28 -35.44
CA SER A 436 35.13 -2.07 -34.41
C SER A 436 34.42 -1.21 -33.37
N GLU A 437 34.53 0.12 -33.48
CA GLU A 437 34.00 1.04 -32.49
C GLU A 437 32.47 1.10 -32.59
N PRO A 438 31.73 0.97 -31.47
CA PRO A 438 30.27 1.05 -31.48
C PRO A 438 29.73 2.41 -31.96
N SER A 439 30.56 3.45 -31.91
CA SER A 439 30.25 4.82 -32.31
C SER A 439 29.76 4.93 -33.76
N ILE A 440 30.15 3.99 -34.63
CA ILE A 440 29.68 3.92 -36.03
C ILE A 440 28.16 3.84 -36.13
N TYR A 441 27.48 3.32 -35.10
CA TYR A 441 26.03 3.17 -35.07
C TYR A 441 25.30 4.31 -34.34
N ASP A 442 25.99 5.29 -33.77
CA ASP A 442 25.35 6.30 -32.89
C ASP A 442 24.28 7.12 -33.61
N ALA A 443 24.55 7.53 -34.85
CA ALA A 443 23.60 8.29 -35.66
C ALA A 443 22.35 7.45 -35.99
N ALA A 444 22.53 6.19 -36.40
CA ALA A 444 21.43 5.27 -36.66
C ALA A 444 20.63 4.93 -35.40
N GLN A 445 21.31 4.68 -34.29
CA GLN A 445 20.68 4.40 -33.00
C GLN A 445 19.80 5.57 -32.54
N ARG A 446 20.27 6.81 -32.74
CA ARG A 446 19.51 8.03 -32.44
C ARG A 446 18.28 8.17 -33.35
N GLU A 447 18.39 7.95 -34.65
CA GLU A 447 17.24 7.99 -35.56
C GLU A 447 16.17 6.98 -35.15
N ILE A 448 16.57 5.73 -34.88
CA ILE A 448 15.66 4.66 -34.45
C ILE A 448 15.05 4.95 -33.08
N PHE A 449 15.82 5.49 -32.14
CA PHE A 449 15.29 5.93 -30.86
C PHE A 449 14.20 7.00 -31.02
N LEU A 450 14.43 8.01 -31.88
CA LEU A 450 13.44 9.05 -32.16
C LEU A 450 12.19 8.50 -32.85
N GLN A 451 12.33 7.52 -33.75
CA GLN A 451 11.19 6.84 -34.37
C GLN A 451 10.38 6.06 -33.35
N MET A 452 11.04 5.29 -32.48
CA MET A 452 10.37 4.61 -31.37
C MET A 452 9.70 5.60 -30.43
N ARG A 453 10.31 6.75 -30.14
CA ARG A 453 9.76 7.77 -29.22
C ARG A 453 8.55 8.50 -29.78
N SER A 454 8.64 8.97 -31.03
CA SER A 454 7.61 9.80 -31.66
C SER A 454 6.42 8.99 -32.18
N GLY A 455 6.67 7.77 -32.67
CA GLY A 455 5.62 6.87 -33.18
C GLY A 455 5.31 5.74 -32.21
N GLY A 456 6.20 4.75 -32.14
CA GLY A 456 5.93 3.46 -31.48
C GLY A 456 5.49 3.61 -30.02
N PHE A 457 6.13 4.49 -29.26
CA PHE A 457 5.84 4.68 -27.84
C PHE A 457 4.55 5.46 -27.59
N MET A 458 4.20 6.40 -28.47
CA MET A 458 2.95 7.14 -28.38
C MET A 458 1.75 6.25 -28.70
N GLU A 459 1.89 5.34 -29.65
CA GLU A 459 0.87 4.32 -29.95
C GLU A 459 0.82 3.25 -28.86
N PHE A 460 1.96 2.84 -28.32
CA PHE A 460 2.00 1.93 -27.17
C PHE A 460 1.19 2.47 -25.99
N LYS A 461 1.31 3.77 -25.67
CA LYS A 461 0.55 4.43 -24.60
C LYS A 461 -0.98 4.33 -24.76
N LYS A 462 -1.46 4.09 -25.98
CA LYS A 462 -2.89 3.90 -26.30
C LYS A 462 -3.31 2.43 -26.32
N HIS A 463 -2.36 1.49 -26.36
CA HIS A 463 -2.59 0.06 -26.52
C HIS A 463 -2.95 -0.63 -25.19
N ASP A 464 -3.73 -1.72 -25.23
CA ASP A 464 -4.17 -2.45 -24.01
C ASP A 464 -3.01 -3.03 -23.18
N LEU A 465 -1.92 -3.42 -23.85
CA LEU A 465 -0.69 -3.87 -23.18
C LEU A 465 -0.13 -2.81 -22.22
N PHE A 466 -0.33 -1.52 -22.52
CA PHE A 466 0.10 -0.44 -21.65
C PHE A 466 -0.76 -0.31 -20.39
N ASN A 467 -2.06 -0.60 -20.49
CA ASN A 467 -2.92 -0.69 -19.30
C ASN A 467 -2.48 -1.84 -18.39
N HIS A 468 -2.12 -2.99 -18.97
CA HIS A 468 -1.58 -4.11 -18.20
C HIS A 468 -0.25 -3.75 -17.53
N PHE A 469 0.65 -3.08 -18.26
CA PHE A 469 1.88 -2.52 -17.71
C PHE A 469 1.60 -1.59 -16.51
N LYS A 470 0.69 -0.61 -16.64
CA LYS A 470 0.35 0.31 -15.54
C LYS A 470 -0.13 -0.44 -14.31
N GLN A 471 -0.96 -1.47 -14.50
CA GLN A 471 -1.45 -2.32 -13.41
C GLN A 471 -0.31 -3.11 -12.74
N ALA A 472 0.58 -3.71 -13.52
CA ALA A 472 1.75 -4.42 -13.00
C ALA A 472 2.70 -3.47 -12.23
N HIS A 473 2.97 -2.29 -12.78
CA HIS A 473 3.77 -1.25 -12.14
C HIS A 473 3.13 -0.77 -10.82
N LYS A 474 1.81 -0.53 -10.82
CA LYS A 474 1.04 -0.18 -9.62
C LYS A 474 1.11 -1.25 -8.55
N ARG A 475 0.99 -2.54 -8.92
CA ARG A 475 1.12 -3.67 -8.00
C ARG A 475 2.53 -3.73 -7.38
N LYS A 476 3.59 -3.59 -8.18
CA LYS A 476 4.97 -3.55 -7.67
C LYS A 476 5.22 -2.33 -6.79
N PHE A 477 4.73 -1.15 -7.16
CA PHE A 477 4.80 0.03 -6.30
C PHE A 477 4.08 -0.19 -4.98
N ALA A 478 2.89 -0.79 -5.02
CA ALA A 478 2.12 -1.12 -3.83
C ALA A 478 2.88 -2.12 -2.93
N GLN A 479 3.44 -3.20 -3.49
CA GLN A 479 4.23 -4.16 -2.74
C GLN A 479 5.46 -3.52 -2.07
N ARG A 480 6.16 -2.60 -2.76
CA ARG A 480 7.33 -1.87 -2.25
C ARG A 480 6.94 -0.94 -1.08
N ASN A 481 5.91 -0.14 -1.26
CA ASN A 481 5.60 0.97 -0.36
C ASN A 481 4.54 0.65 0.70
N PHE A 482 3.80 -0.44 0.54
CA PHE A 482 2.69 -0.82 1.43
C PHE A 482 2.95 -2.16 2.16
N ALA A 483 4.13 -2.77 2.02
CA ALA A 483 4.52 -3.93 2.83
C ALA A 483 4.44 -3.59 4.34
N VAL A 484 3.43 -4.13 4.99
CA VAL A 484 3.15 -3.90 6.42
C VAL A 484 4.11 -4.74 7.26
N GLY A 485 5.11 -4.11 7.90
CA GLY A 485 5.88 -4.77 8.97
C GLY A 485 7.31 -4.28 9.22
N PHE A 486 7.93 -3.57 8.29
CA PHE A 486 9.31 -3.08 8.45
C PHE A 486 9.31 -1.55 8.53
N LYS A 487 9.34 -1.00 9.75
CA LYS A 487 9.95 0.32 9.96
C LYS A 487 11.43 0.06 10.21
N PRO A 488 12.38 0.47 9.33
CA PRO A 488 13.78 0.52 9.72
C PRO A 488 13.84 1.44 10.95
N LYS A 489 14.31 0.90 12.07
CA LYS A 489 14.48 1.70 13.28
C LYS A 489 15.63 2.68 13.01
N SER A 490 15.29 3.96 13.08
CA SER A 490 16.17 5.13 13.19
C SER A 490 16.74 5.72 11.91
N ASN A 491 16.60 7.06 11.84
CA ASN A 491 17.16 8.01 10.89
C ASN A 491 18.70 8.15 10.97
N LYS A 492 19.44 7.11 11.35
CA LYS A 492 20.91 7.16 11.43
C LYS A 492 21.48 6.10 10.50
N LEU A 493 22.05 6.58 9.40
CA LEU A 493 22.39 5.87 8.18
C LEU A 493 21.16 5.40 7.40
N ALA A 494 20.83 6.16 6.35
CA ALA A 494 20.17 5.60 5.19
C ALA A 494 21.00 4.37 4.79
N ASP A 495 20.46 3.19 5.05
CA ASP A 495 20.98 1.95 4.50
C ASP A 495 20.83 2.07 2.97
N PRO A 496 21.93 2.15 2.20
CA PRO A 496 21.85 2.23 0.74
C PRO A 496 21.14 0.99 0.15
N GLY A 497 21.04 -0.09 0.94
CA GLY A 497 20.37 -1.36 0.64
C GLY A 497 18.87 -1.30 0.31
N PHE A 498 18.16 -0.23 0.69
CA PHE A 498 16.73 -0.07 0.36
C PHE A 498 16.46 1.05 -0.67
N SER A 499 17.51 1.72 -1.14
CA SER A 499 17.42 2.69 -2.25
C SER A 499 17.24 2.02 -3.63
N HIS A 500 17.38 0.68 -3.69
CA HIS A 500 17.53 -0.12 -4.90
C HIS A 500 16.34 -0.15 -5.88
N TYR A 501 15.23 0.55 -5.63
CA TYR A 501 14.06 0.50 -6.53
C TYR A 501 13.38 1.85 -6.76
N ARG A 502 13.99 2.97 -6.39
CA ARG A 502 13.60 4.24 -6.99
C ARG A 502 14.04 4.15 -8.45
N LEU A 503 13.14 4.30 -9.43
CA LEU A 503 13.59 4.40 -10.82
C LEU A 503 14.68 5.47 -10.86
N ARG A 504 15.91 5.06 -11.20
CA ARG A 504 16.98 6.01 -11.44
C ARG A 504 16.57 6.82 -12.67
N ARG A 505 17.01 8.08 -12.75
CA ARG A 505 16.85 8.80 -14.02
C ARG A 505 17.57 7.97 -15.08
N SER A 506 16.88 7.70 -16.19
CA SER A 506 17.48 6.93 -17.26
C SER A 506 18.82 7.54 -17.68
N GLN A 507 19.78 6.65 -17.95
CA GLN A 507 21.07 7.02 -18.51
C GLN A 507 20.96 7.33 -20.01
N LEU A 508 19.85 6.96 -20.64
CA LEU A 508 19.54 7.30 -22.03
C LEU A 508 18.93 8.71 -22.15
N ASN A 509 19.40 9.74 -21.44
CA ASN A 509 18.76 11.07 -21.49
C ASN A 509 19.07 11.83 -22.79
N PHE A 510 18.33 11.55 -23.87
CA PHE A 510 18.52 12.18 -25.18
C PHE A 510 18.03 13.64 -25.26
N ASP A 511 17.25 14.13 -24.27
CA ASP A 511 16.66 15.48 -24.27
C ASP A 511 17.61 16.58 -23.77
N GLU A 512 18.44 16.31 -22.75
CA GLU A 512 19.46 17.29 -22.28
C GLU A 512 20.56 17.53 -23.35
N VAL A 513 20.70 16.60 -24.29
CA VAL A 513 21.68 16.62 -25.39
C VAL A 513 21.20 17.46 -26.58
N ALA A 514 19.94 17.91 -26.59
CA ALA A 514 19.42 18.75 -27.67
C ALA A 514 19.82 20.23 -27.53
N GLU A 515 20.10 20.71 -26.31
CA GLU A 515 20.43 22.12 -26.05
C GLU A 515 21.93 22.35 -25.78
N ALA A 516 22.69 21.31 -25.42
CA ALA A 516 24.13 21.39 -25.26
C ALA A 516 24.82 20.28 -26.05
N ASP A 517 25.63 20.70 -27.03
CA ASP A 517 26.89 20.09 -27.43
C ASP A 517 26.96 19.46 -28.84
N LYS A 518 27.88 20.02 -29.65
CA LYS A 518 28.41 19.40 -30.90
C LYS A 518 29.51 18.38 -30.60
N ASN A 519 29.91 18.23 -29.32
CA ASN A 519 30.96 17.31 -28.86
C ASN A 519 30.43 16.25 -27.87
N PHE A 520 29.14 15.91 -27.93
CA PHE A 520 28.59 14.81 -27.12
C PHE A 520 29.34 13.50 -27.42
N SER A 521 30.08 12.99 -26.43
CA SER A 521 30.73 11.68 -26.47
C SER A 521 30.10 10.77 -25.42
N PHE A 522 29.54 9.65 -25.88
CA PHE A 522 28.93 8.59 -25.06
C PHE A 522 29.89 7.99 -24.01
N GLU A 523 31.19 8.12 -24.23
CA GLU A 523 32.28 7.61 -23.38
C GLU A 523 32.27 8.23 -21.96
N ASN A 524 31.90 9.51 -21.86
CA ASN A 524 31.78 10.20 -20.56
C ASN A 524 30.54 9.73 -19.77
N HIS A 525 29.52 9.24 -20.47
CA HIS A 525 28.29 8.73 -19.88
C HIS A 525 28.47 7.31 -19.31
N ALA A 526 29.22 6.45 -20.00
CA ALA A 526 29.57 5.12 -19.51
C ALA A 526 30.42 5.16 -18.22
N LYS A 527 31.25 6.19 -18.04
CA LYS A 527 32.04 6.42 -16.81
C LYS A 527 31.17 6.75 -15.59
N ALA A 528 30.03 7.44 -15.76
CA ALA A 528 29.08 7.72 -14.67
C ALA A 528 28.43 6.43 -14.13
N ARG A 529 28.29 5.40 -14.97
CA ARG A 529 27.75 4.06 -14.62
C ARG A 529 28.55 3.36 -13.51
N ARG A 530 29.83 3.66 -13.34
CA ARG A 530 30.74 3.01 -12.35
C ARG A 530 30.59 3.50 -10.92
N GLN A 531 30.18 4.75 -10.68
CA GLN A 531 30.00 5.25 -9.30
C GLN A 531 28.78 4.66 -8.60
N ASP A 532 27.95 3.93 -9.35
CA ASP A 532 26.56 3.67 -9.05
C ASP A 532 26.23 2.15 -9.00
N LEU A 533 27.19 1.27 -9.32
CA LEU A 533 27.04 -0.17 -9.57
C LEU A 533 27.79 -1.10 -8.58
N ASP A 534 28.04 -0.66 -7.35
CA ASP A 534 28.65 -1.52 -6.30
C ASP A 534 27.63 -2.44 -5.58
N ASP A 535 26.41 -2.56 -6.11
CA ASP A 535 25.31 -3.35 -5.53
C ASP A 535 25.07 -4.66 -6.31
N GLY A 536 25.31 -5.80 -5.66
CA GLY A 536 25.56 -7.13 -6.27
C GLY A 536 24.39 -7.95 -6.85
N PRO A 537 24.57 -9.29 -7.03
CA PRO A 537 23.85 -10.16 -7.99
C PRO A 537 22.38 -10.52 -7.69
N ALA A 538 21.74 -9.89 -6.71
CA ALA A 538 20.35 -10.19 -6.33
C ALA A 538 19.29 -9.69 -7.35
N TYR A 539 19.65 -8.69 -8.16
CA TYR A 539 18.76 -8.04 -9.14
C TYR A 539 18.30 -8.96 -10.28
N ASP A 540 19.16 -9.88 -10.72
CA ASP A 540 18.93 -10.69 -11.93
C ASP A 540 17.97 -11.88 -11.66
N MET A 541 18.00 -12.50 -10.47
CA MET A 541 17.17 -13.67 -10.17
C MET A 541 15.68 -13.36 -10.03
N ILE A 542 15.32 -12.27 -9.34
CA ILE A 542 13.93 -11.86 -9.12
C ILE A 542 13.30 -11.38 -10.44
N THR A 543 14.08 -10.72 -11.29
CA THR A 543 13.63 -10.22 -12.59
C THR A 543 13.31 -11.37 -13.54
N ARG A 544 14.18 -12.39 -13.63
CA ARG A 544 13.95 -13.60 -14.44
C ARG A 544 12.71 -14.39 -14.01
N ALA A 545 12.47 -14.54 -12.71
CA ALA A 545 11.28 -15.23 -12.20
C ALA A 545 9.98 -14.52 -12.60
N ASN A 546 9.96 -13.19 -12.49
CA ASN A 546 8.79 -12.38 -12.87
C ASN A 546 8.53 -12.40 -14.39
N ILE A 547 9.58 -12.43 -15.21
CA ILE A 547 9.46 -12.57 -16.67
C ILE A 547 8.88 -13.95 -17.02
N ALA A 548 9.38 -15.03 -16.41
CA ALA A 548 8.89 -16.38 -16.64
C ALA A 548 7.43 -16.58 -16.22
N ASP A 549 7.03 -16.04 -15.06
CA ASP A 549 5.63 -16.10 -14.60
C ASP A 549 4.70 -15.31 -15.55
N PHE A 550 5.17 -14.17 -16.07
CA PHE A 550 4.41 -13.39 -17.06
C PHE A 550 4.25 -14.12 -18.40
N GLU A 551 5.32 -14.71 -18.95
CA GLU A 551 5.27 -15.48 -20.19
C GLU A 551 4.29 -16.66 -20.07
N LYS A 552 4.25 -17.30 -18.89
CA LYS A 552 3.33 -18.38 -18.58
C LYS A 552 1.88 -17.93 -18.49
N ASP A 553 1.59 -16.81 -17.82
CA ASP A 553 0.24 -16.26 -17.70
C ASP A 553 -0.33 -15.80 -19.05
N MET A 554 0.51 -15.27 -19.93
CA MET A 554 0.08 -14.83 -21.25
C MET A 554 -0.08 -15.97 -22.25
N SER A 555 0.82 -16.96 -22.25
CA SER A 555 0.68 -18.17 -23.07
C SER A 555 -0.65 -18.89 -22.78
N LYS A 556 -1.09 -18.85 -21.52
CA LYS A 556 -2.38 -19.40 -21.10
C LYS A 556 -3.57 -18.65 -21.69
N LYS A 557 -3.53 -17.31 -21.71
CA LYS A 557 -4.60 -16.50 -22.33
C LYS A 557 -4.66 -16.61 -23.85
N ASP A 558 -3.51 -16.73 -24.51
CA ASP A 558 -3.45 -16.91 -25.96
C ASP A 558 -4.04 -18.29 -26.38
N MET A 559 -3.91 -19.32 -25.53
CA MET A 559 -4.56 -20.63 -25.71
C MET A 559 -6.08 -20.58 -25.44
N ASP A 560 -6.50 -19.91 -24.36
CA ASP A 560 -7.94 -19.80 -24.01
C ASP A 560 -8.72 -18.99 -25.09
N GLY A 561 -8.10 -17.96 -25.69
CA GLY A 561 -8.71 -17.17 -26.78
C GLY A 561 -8.79 -17.87 -28.15
N LEU A 562 -8.07 -18.99 -28.33
CA LEU A 562 -8.15 -19.84 -29.52
C LEU A 562 -9.24 -20.91 -29.40
N GLU A 563 -9.60 -21.32 -28.18
CA GLU A 563 -10.72 -22.25 -27.94
C GLU A 563 -12.08 -21.53 -28.07
N GLU A 564 -12.21 -20.27 -27.65
CA GLU A 564 -13.45 -19.49 -27.79
C GLU A 564 -13.83 -19.09 -29.24
N LYS A 565 -12.95 -19.34 -30.23
CA LYS A 565 -13.21 -19.09 -31.66
C LYS A 565 -13.55 -20.35 -32.46
N LYS A 566 -13.70 -21.50 -31.81
CA LYS A 566 -14.00 -22.78 -32.48
C LYS A 566 -15.43 -23.29 -32.30
N ASP A 567 -16.30 -22.54 -31.63
CA ASP A 567 -17.72 -22.85 -31.51
C ASP A 567 -18.62 -21.84 -32.25
#